data_AF-A0A954UWU1-F1
#
_entry.id   AF-A0A954UWU1-F1
#
_cell.length_a   1.000
_cell.length_b   1.000
_cell.length_c   1.000
_cell.angle_alpha   90.00
_cell.angle_beta   90.00
_cell.angle_gamma   90.00
#
_symmetry.space_group_name_H-M   'P 1'
#
loop_
_entity.id
_entity.type
_entity.pdbx_description
1 polymer ?
#
loop_
_entity_poly.entity_id
_entity_poly.type
_entity_poly.pdbx_seq_one_letter_code
_entity_poly.pdbx_strand_id
1 'polypeptide(L)'
;KIGIGLEPGTDRVISYLDRLVESRRIPQSMDILRWWFTLAPDVVTLNRPPKGGESSSSEYLFAKQAVQVLSENELLSERGERVHTGTSDELTARFAHEFTADFAELGRKYPVYADLDNLFRWSIVAALVHQSTANSHAMPSTSTTGSDATPRSPWTPAELLRSDLTWIQTARAARWVPSIINDRSIDRRQFVAVVSGGVQFDHSQIPTPATQKTIRKPSDLTPTAGHVNWWWDAASR
;
A
#
# COMPACT_ATOMS: atom_id res chain seq x y z
N LYS A 1 -5.07 19.06 -12.44
CA LYS A 1 -3.91 18.23 -12.87
C LYS A 1 -3.35 17.50 -11.64
N ILE A 2 -2.72 16.32 -11.72
CA ILE A 2 -2.14 15.62 -10.56
C ILE A 2 -0.66 15.94 -10.36
N GLY A 3 -0.17 15.74 -9.13
CA GLY A 3 1.22 15.96 -8.73
C GLY A 3 1.65 17.40 -8.97
N ILE A 4 2.76 17.58 -9.69
CA ILE A 4 3.25 18.88 -10.15
C ILE A 4 2.56 19.39 -11.42
N GLY A 5 1.44 18.79 -11.84
CA GLY A 5 0.61 19.39 -12.88
C GLY A 5 0.98 18.96 -14.30
N LEU A 6 1.41 17.72 -14.45
CA LEU A 6 1.72 17.11 -15.76
C LEU A 6 0.52 16.39 -16.36
N GLU A 7 -0.20 15.62 -15.54
CA GLU A 7 -1.38 14.85 -15.97
C GLU A 7 -2.68 15.46 -15.42
N PRO A 8 -3.86 15.29 -16.05
CA PRO A 8 -5.11 15.81 -15.53
C PRO A 8 -5.51 15.14 -14.19
N GLY A 9 -6.11 15.93 -13.29
CA GLY A 9 -6.56 15.48 -11.96
C GLY A 9 -7.89 14.72 -12.00
N THR A 10 -8.36 14.27 -10.86
CA THR A 10 -9.81 14.16 -10.59
C THR A 10 -10.33 15.54 -10.18
N ASP A 11 -11.64 15.68 -9.97
CA ASP A 11 -12.23 16.95 -9.54
C ASP A 11 -11.77 17.37 -8.13
N ARG A 12 -11.34 16.40 -7.30
CA ARG A 12 -10.91 16.62 -5.91
C ARG A 12 -9.40 16.72 -5.74
N VAL A 13 -8.62 16.18 -6.68
CA VAL A 13 -7.15 16.18 -6.60
C VAL A 13 -6.58 17.29 -7.48
N ILE A 14 -6.26 18.40 -6.81
CA ILE A 14 -5.66 19.59 -7.41
C ILE A 14 -4.13 19.48 -7.37
N SER A 15 -3.45 19.97 -8.41
CA SER A 15 -1.98 19.96 -8.46
C SER A 15 -1.40 20.86 -7.37
N TYR A 16 -0.25 20.45 -6.83
CA TYR A 16 0.53 21.30 -5.93
C TYR A 16 0.86 22.67 -6.55
N LEU A 17 1.25 22.71 -7.83
CA LEU A 17 1.59 23.97 -8.49
C LEU A 17 0.37 24.89 -8.67
N ASP A 18 -0.79 24.33 -8.97
CA ASP A 18 -2.03 25.11 -9.07
C ASP A 18 -2.39 25.72 -7.70
N ARG A 19 -2.23 24.94 -6.61
CA ARG A 19 -2.43 25.43 -5.22
C ARG A 19 -1.39 26.48 -4.81
N LEU A 20 -0.15 26.33 -5.24
CA LEU A 20 0.91 27.30 -4.96
C LEU A 20 0.55 28.67 -5.58
N VAL A 21 0.10 28.66 -6.84
CA VAL A 21 -0.39 29.86 -7.54
C VAL A 21 -1.56 30.50 -6.79
N GLU A 22 -2.55 29.71 -6.38
CA GLU A 22 -3.71 30.20 -5.63
C GLU A 22 -3.34 30.80 -4.27
N SER A 23 -2.42 30.16 -3.54
CA SER A 23 -2.02 30.57 -2.20
C SER A 23 -1.14 31.83 -2.17
N ARG A 24 -0.56 32.22 -3.32
CA ARG A 24 0.48 33.26 -3.44
C ARG A 24 1.65 33.10 -2.45
N ARG A 25 1.87 31.88 -1.93
CA ARG A 25 3.02 31.57 -1.08
C ARG A 25 4.27 31.47 -1.94
N ILE A 26 5.39 31.92 -1.38
CA ILE A 26 6.72 31.77 -1.96
C ILE A 26 7.33 30.52 -1.31
N PRO A 27 7.58 29.42 -2.05
CA PRO A 27 8.31 28.27 -1.52
C PRO A 27 9.72 28.70 -1.09
N GLN A 28 10.27 28.04 -0.07
CA GLN A 28 11.69 28.24 0.24
C GLN A 28 12.54 27.65 -0.90
N SER A 29 13.61 28.37 -1.26
CA SER A 29 14.39 28.13 -2.49
C SER A 29 15.15 26.79 -2.56
N MET A 30 15.04 25.93 -1.54
CA MET A 30 15.81 24.68 -1.37
C MET A 30 14.92 23.46 -1.08
N ASP A 31 13.60 23.61 -0.99
CA ASP A 31 12.71 22.52 -0.62
C ASP A 31 12.45 21.60 -1.82
N ILE A 32 12.76 20.32 -1.65
CA ILE A 32 12.37 19.24 -2.56
C ILE A 32 11.10 18.59 -1.99
N LEU A 33 10.07 18.46 -2.80
CA LEU A 33 8.85 17.77 -2.40
C LEU A 33 9.06 16.27 -2.52
N ARG A 34 8.78 15.52 -1.46
CA ARG A 34 8.78 14.06 -1.48
C ARG A 34 7.38 13.52 -1.25
N TRP A 35 6.87 12.74 -2.20
CA TRP A 35 5.63 11.97 -2.05
C TRP A 35 5.87 10.50 -2.33
N TRP A 36 5.39 9.62 -1.46
CA TRP A 36 5.55 8.18 -1.68
C TRP A 36 4.31 7.41 -1.26
N PHE A 37 4.10 6.30 -1.94
CA PHE A 37 3.04 5.34 -1.62
C PHE A 37 3.52 4.39 -0.54
N THR A 38 2.68 4.16 0.46
CA THR A 38 2.94 3.20 1.54
C THR A 38 1.65 2.53 2.01
N LEU A 39 1.76 1.56 2.92
CA LEU A 39 0.62 0.88 3.49
C LEU A 39 -0.23 1.86 4.29
N ALA A 40 -1.54 1.85 4.02
CA ALA A 40 -2.51 2.56 4.85
C ALA A 40 -2.55 1.94 6.26
N PRO A 41 -2.76 2.75 7.31
CA PRO A 41 -2.92 2.23 8.66
C PRO A 41 -4.16 1.34 8.74
N ASP A 42 -4.11 0.31 9.59
CA ASP A 42 -5.21 -0.63 9.82
C ASP A 42 -5.77 -1.28 8.54
N VAL A 43 -4.94 -1.42 7.50
CA VAL A 43 -5.33 -2.03 6.22
C VAL A 43 -5.86 -3.45 6.38
N VAL A 44 -5.37 -4.18 7.38
CA VAL A 44 -5.85 -5.53 7.69
C VAL A 44 -6.02 -5.67 9.20
N THR A 45 -7.13 -6.28 9.59
CA THR A 45 -7.48 -6.50 11.00
C THR A 45 -7.99 -7.92 11.19
N LEU A 46 -7.76 -8.49 12.37
CA LEU A 46 -8.28 -9.80 12.73
C LEU A 46 -9.78 -9.72 13.04
N ASN A 47 -10.58 -10.45 12.27
CA ASN A 47 -12.03 -10.56 12.49
C ASN A 47 -12.36 -11.47 13.67
N ARG A 48 -11.65 -12.61 13.75
CA ARG A 48 -11.90 -13.62 14.78
C ARG A 48 -10.58 -14.29 15.17
N PRO A 49 -10.19 -14.24 16.46
CA PRO A 49 -9.07 -15.02 16.92
C PRO A 49 -9.42 -16.52 16.92
N PRO A 50 -8.42 -17.40 16.74
CA PRO A 50 -8.65 -18.84 16.75
C PRO A 50 -9.27 -19.28 18.08
N LYS A 51 -10.36 -20.06 18.03
CA LYS A 51 -10.96 -20.66 19.23
C LYS A 51 -10.22 -21.96 19.57
N GLY A 52 -9.86 -22.14 20.83
CA GLY A 52 -9.12 -23.32 21.28
C GLY A 52 -9.86 -24.63 20.94
N GLY A 53 -9.15 -25.55 20.28
CA GLY A 53 -9.62 -26.92 19.98
C GLY A 53 -9.93 -27.22 18.51
N GLU A 54 -10.20 -26.21 17.69
CA GLU A 54 -10.42 -26.40 16.24
C GLU A 54 -9.19 -25.95 15.45
N SER A 55 -8.98 -26.56 14.27
CA SER A 55 -8.06 -26.07 13.23
C SER A 55 -8.51 -24.69 12.74
N SER A 56 -8.34 -23.68 13.59
CA SER A 56 -8.99 -22.40 13.46
C SER A 56 -8.23 -21.56 12.45
N SER A 57 -8.77 -21.49 11.22
CA SER A 57 -8.36 -20.50 10.22
C SER A 57 -8.58 -19.10 10.80
N SER A 58 -7.55 -18.26 10.81
CA SER A 58 -7.69 -16.86 11.21
C SER A 58 -8.41 -16.11 10.10
N GLU A 59 -9.51 -15.42 10.44
CA GLU A 59 -10.26 -14.59 9.50
C GLU A 59 -9.73 -13.15 9.56
N TYR A 60 -9.38 -12.58 8.41
CA TYR A 60 -8.87 -11.22 8.29
C TYR A 60 -9.84 -10.35 7.51
N LEU A 61 -10.06 -9.11 7.98
CA LEU A 61 -10.80 -8.08 7.27
C LEU A 61 -9.83 -7.09 6.65
N PHE A 62 -10.01 -6.81 5.37
CA PHE A 62 -9.26 -5.77 4.67
C PHE A 62 -10.04 -4.45 4.66
N ALA A 63 -9.32 -3.35 4.81
CA ALA A 63 -9.83 -2.03 4.52
C ALA A 63 -10.20 -1.89 3.04
N LYS A 64 -10.99 -0.86 2.71
CA LYS A 64 -11.39 -0.53 1.33
C LYS A 64 -10.21 -0.11 0.45
N GLN A 65 -9.12 0.34 1.06
CA GLN A 65 -7.91 0.80 0.39
C GLN A 65 -6.70 0.37 1.21
N ALA A 66 -5.68 -0.13 0.53
CA ALA A 66 -4.44 -0.60 1.13
C ALA A 66 -3.29 0.41 1.00
N VAL A 67 -3.40 1.36 0.08
CA VAL A 67 -2.37 2.35 -0.21
C VAL A 67 -2.72 3.70 0.41
N GLN A 68 -1.74 4.40 0.94
CA GLN A 68 -1.82 5.83 1.23
C GLN A 68 -0.61 6.57 0.64
N VAL A 69 -0.75 7.87 0.44
CA VAL A 69 0.36 8.77 0.08
C VAL A 69 0.81 9.51 1.32
N LEU A 70 2.10 9.47 1.58
CA LEU A 70 2.75 10.32 2.58
C LEU A 70 3.56 11.42 1.90
N SER A 71 3.85 12.47 2.66
CA SER A 71 4.59 13.63 2.19
C SER A 71 5.70 14.07 3.14
N GLU A 72 6.73 14.69 2.58
CA GLU A 72 7.85 15.30 3.28
C GLU A 72 8.44 16.44 2.42
N ASN A 73 8.95 17.49 3.06
CA ASN A 73 9.80 18.49 2.43
C ASN A 73 11.27 18.13 2.72
N GLU A 74 12.02 17.68 1.73
CA GLU A 74 13.46 17.38 1.85
C GLU A 74 14.30 18.62 1.55
N LEU A 75 15.54 18.65 2.06
CA LEU A 75 16.53 19.67 1.72
C LEU A 75 17.68 19.07 0.91
N LEU A 76 18.38 19.89 0.12
CA LEU A 76 19.67 19.52 -0.45
C LEU A 76 20.81 20.02 0.43
N SER A 77 21.76 19.15 0.75
CA SER A 77 23.03 19.54 1.34
C SER A 77 23.91 20.27 0.32
N GLU A 78 24.97 20.91 0.79
CA GLU A 78 25.97 21.56 -0.08
C GLU A 78 26.64 20.57 -1.06
N ARG A 79 26.58 19.26 -0.77
CA ARG A 79 27.10 18.18 -1.62
C ARG A 79 26.04 17.63 -2.59
N GLY A 80 24.84 18.21 -2.61
CA GLY A 80 23.71 17.73 -3.41
C GLY A 80 23.07 16.44 -2.86
N GLU A 81 23.34 16.08 -1.60
CA GLU A 81 22.70 14.95 -0.94
C GLU A 81 21.35 15.36 -0.37
N ARG A 82 20.39 14.43 -0.34
CA ARG A 82 19.07 14.67 0.25
C ARG A 82 19.12 14.55 1.76
N VAL A 83 18.55 15.54 2.44
CA VAL A 83 18.39 15.57 3.88
C VAL A 83 16.91 15.46 4.19
N HIS A 84 16.53 14.36 4.84
CA HIS A 84 15.18 14.11 5.33
C HIS A 84 14.89 15.04 6.52
N THR A 85 13.77 15.75 6.48
CA THR A 85 13.34 16.65 7.56
C THR A 85 12.29 16.00 8.45
N GLY A 86 11.59 14.96 7.97
CA GLY A 86 10.44 14.35 8.64
C GLY A 86 9.23 15.26 8.75
N THR A 87 9.24 16.43 8.09
CA THR A 87 8.17 17.42 8.17
C THR A 87 7.57 17.69 6.81
N SER A 88 6.29 18.06 6.77
CA SER A 88 5.61 18.44 5.53
C SER A 88 4.87 19.75 5.72
N ASP A 89 5.05 20.69 4.80
CA ASP A 89 4.29 21.93 4.77
C ASP A 89 2.80 21.66 4.47
N GLU A 90 1.97 22.67 4.72
CA GLU A 90 0.51 22.56 4.58
C GLU A 90 0.07 22.17 3.17
N LEU A 91 0.73 22.68 2.12
CA LEU A 91 0.34 22.42 0.73
C LEU A 91 0.70 20.99 0.32
N THR A 92 1.89 20.55 0.73
CA THR A 92 2.47 19.24 0.45
C THR A 92 1.70 18.14 1.20
N ALA A 93 1.38 18.38 2.47
CA ALA A 93 0.56 17.50 3.30
C ALA A 93 -0.88 17.41 2.78
N ARG A 94 -1.48 18.54 2.39
CA ARG A 94 -2.83 18.57 1.83
C ARG A 94 -2.92 17.78 0.54
N PHE A 95 -1.93 17.91 -0.35
CA PHE A 95 -1.89 17.12 -1.58
C PHE A 95 -1.90 15.61 -1.28
N ALA A 96 -1.01 15.14 -0.39
CA ALA A 96 -0.93 13.73 -0.02
C ALA A 96 -2.25 13.22 0.61
N HIS A 97 -2.88 14.04 1.45
CA HIS A 97 -4.17 13.73 2.05
C HIS A 97 -5.29 13.57 1.00
N GLU A 98 -5.43 14.54 0.10
CA GLU A 98 -6.47 14.50 -0.95
C GLU A 98 -6.24 13.38 -1.95
N PHE A 99 -4.98 13.15 -2.35
CA PHE A 99 -4.61 12.03 -3.21
C PHE A 99 -4.98 10.69 -2.57
N THR A 100 -4.71 10.55 -1.27
CA THR A 100 -5.09 9.35 -0.50
C THR A 100 -6.60 9.19 -0.41
N ALA A 101 -7.33 10.28 -0.14
CA ALA A 101 -8.78 10.25 0.01
C ALA A 101 -9.50 9.87 -1.30
N ASP A 102 -8.96 10.31 -2.43
CA ASP A 102 -9.55 10.11 -3.75
C ASP A 102 -8.88 8.99 -4.57
N PHE A 103 -8.05 8.18 -3.92
CA PHE A 103 -7.22 7.16 -4.57
C PHE A 103 -8.05 6.14 -5.37
N ALA A 104 -9.22 5.75 -4.88
CA ALA A 104 -10.13 4.86 -5.60
C ALA A 104 -10.70 5.48 -6.89
N GLU A 105 -10.94 6.78 -6.92
CA GLU A 105 -11.33 7.49 -8.14
C GLU A 105 -10.16 7.64 -9.11
N LEU A 106 -8.98 7.97 -8.57
CA LEU A 106 -7.74 8.00 -9.33
C LEU A 106 -7.45 6.63 -9.98
N GLY A 107 -7.70 5.52 -9.28
CA GLY A 107 -7.57 4.17 -9.83
C GLY A 107 -8.57 3.84 -10.95
N ARG A 108 -9.79 4.39 -10.90
CA ARG A 108 -10.76 4.27 -12.01
C ARG A 108 -10.31 5.02 -13.25
N LYS A 109 -9.65 6.17 -13.08
CA LYS A 109 -9.16 7.01 -14.18
C LYS A 109 -7.81 6.55 -14.73
N TYR A 110 -6.90 6.16 -13.84
CA TYR A 110 -5.54 5.70 -14.13
C TYR A 110 -5.34 4.32 -13.49
N PRO A 111 -5.55 3.23 -14.27
CA PRO A 111 -5.53 1.86 -13.75
C PRO A 111 -4.28 1.47 -12.96
N VAL A 112 -3.14 2.11 -13.23
CA VAL A 112 -1.88 1.91 -12.49
C VAL A 112 -2.04 2.10 -10.97
N TYR A 113 -2.93 2.99 -10.50
CA TYR A 113 -3.17 3.16 -9.07
C TYR A 113 -4.05 2.04 -8.50
N ALA A 114 -4.99 1.50 -9.27
CA ALA A 114 -5.75 0.31 -8.87
C ALA A 114 -4.83 -0.93 -8.82
N ASP A 115 -3.93 -1.07 -9.78
CA ASP A 115 -2.91 -2.13 -9.80
C ASP A 115 -1.97 -2.02 -8.59
N LEU A 116 -1.59 -0.79 -8.20
CA LEU A 116 -0.80 -0.54 -7.01
C LEU A 116 -1.52 -0.97 -5.73
N ASP A 117 -2.82 -0.67 -5.59
CA ASP A 117 -3.62 -1.13 -4.44
C ASP A 117 -3.68 -2.67 -4.38
N ASN A 118 -3.92 -3.30 -5.53
CA ASN A 118 -3.95 -4.76 -5.66
C ASN A 118 -2.60 -5.38 -5.29
N LEU A 119 -1.48 -4.78 -5.72
CA LEU A 119 -0.14 -5.25 -5.39
C LEU A 119 0.10 -5.21 -3.87
N PHE A 120 -0.34 -4.15 -3.18
CA PHE A 120 -0.22 -4.04 -1.72
C PHE A 120 -1.06 -5.11 -1.03
N ARG A 121 -2.29 -5.34 -1.48
CA ARG A 121 -3.17 -6.40 -0.94
C ARG A 121 -2.57 -7.79 -1.11
N TRP A 122 -2.07 -8.12 -2.30
CA TRP A 122 -1.42 -9.41 -2.55
C TRP A 122 -0.15 -9.59 -1.70
N SER A 123 0.60 -8.51 -1.50
CA SER A 123 1.77 -8.53 -0.60
C SER A 123 1.38 -8.80 0.85
N ILE A 124 0.26 -8.23 1.32
CA ILE A 124 -0.29 -8.55 2.66
C ILE A 124 -0.71 -10.02 2.75
N VAL A 125 -1.44 -10.53 1.75
CA VAL A 125 -1.87 -11.94 1.73
C VAL A 125 -0.65 -12.86 1.76
N ALA A 126 0.35 -12.61 0.90
CA ALA A 126 1.58 -13.39 0.87
C ALA A 126 2.30 -13.38 2.23
N ALA A 127 2.38 -12.22 2.88
CA ALA A 127 2.98 -12.08 4.21
C ALA A 127 2.19 -12.84 5.29
N LEU A 128 0.85 -12.78 5.28
CA LEU A 128 0.00 -13.52 6.23
C LEU A 128 0.14 -15.03 6.07
N VAL A 129 0.19 -15.53 4.84
CA VAL A 129 0.36 -16.97 4.62
C VAL A 129 1.80 -17.42 4.95
N HIS A 130 2.80 -16.58 4.68
CA HIS A 130 4.17 -16.85 5.13
C HIS A 130 4.27 -16.93 6.67
N GLN A 131 3.56 -16.07 7.40
CA GLN A 131 3.52 -16.13 8.86
C GLN A 131 2.80 -17.39 9.38
N SER A 132 1.68 -17.79 8.76
CA SER A 132 0.93 -18.97 9.19
C SER A 132 1.71 -20.28 8.95
N THR A 133 2.39 -20.39 7.82
CA THR A 133 3.25 -21.54 7.49
C THR A 133 4.47 -21.60 8.41
N ALA A 134 5.16 -20.48 8.65
CA ALA A 134 6.29 -20.42 9.58
C ALA A 134 5.89 -20.85 11.02
N ASN A 135 4.73 -20.40 11.50
CA ASN A 135 4.22 -20.81 12.81
C ASN A 135 3.81 -22.29 12.86
N SER A 136 3.41 -22.87 11.73
CA SER A 136 3.04 -24.29 11.64
C SER A 136 4.26 -25.22 11.68
N HIS A 137 5.41 -24.78 11.14
CA HIS A 137 6.68 -25.53 11.21
C HIS A 137 7.36 -25.50 12.59
N ALA A 138 6.92 -24.62 13.50
CA ALA A 138 7.48 -24.50 14.85
C ALA A 138 6.96 -25.57 15.84
N MET A 139 6.02 -26.43 15.44
CA MET A 139 5.61 -27.60 16.22
C MET A 139 6.44 -28.82 15.80
N PRO A 140 7.23 -29.43 16.70
CA PRO A 140 7.85 -30.71 16.39
C PRO A 140 6.75 -31.74 16.14
N SER A 141 6.82 -32.44 15.01
CA SER A 141 6.02 -33.65 14.78
C SER A 141 6.47 -34.72 15.77
N THR A 142 5.91 -34.69 16.98
CA THR A 142 5.98 -35.81 17.92
C THR A 142 4.69 -36.60 17.78
N SER A 143 4.48 -37.22 16.63
CA SER A 143 3.55 -38.33 16.47
C SER A 143 4.03 -39.28 15.38
N THR A 144 5.20 -39.89 15.60
CA THR A 144 5.61 -41.10 14.89
C THR A 144 4.82 -42.28 15.46
N THR A 145 3.56 -42.45 15.05
CA THR A 145 2.86 -43.74 14.96
C THR A 145 1.40 -43.50 14.55
N GLY A 146 1.09 -43.71 13.28
CA GLY A 146 -0.27 -43.62 12.75
C GLY A 146 -0.26 -43.02 11.34
N SER A 147 -0.68 -43.79 10.36
CA SER A 147 -0.64 -43.52 8.91
C SER A 147 -1.54 -42.38 8.41
N ASP A 148 -2.02 -41.48 9.27
CA ASP A 148 -2.99 -40.42 8.93
C ASP A 148 -2.49 -39.00 9.30
N ALA A 149 -1.17 -38.78 9.32
CA ALA A 149 -0.62 -37.43 9.43
C ALA A 149 -0.82 -36.68 8.09
N THR A 150 -2.01 -36.13 7.88
CA THR A 150 -2.25 -35.20 6.76
C THR A 150 -1.42 -33.95 7.04
N PRO A 151 -0.43 -33.57 6.20
CA PRO A 151 0.35 -32.38 6.44
C PRO A 151 -0.57 -31.16 6.46
N ARG A 152 -0.57 -30.43 7.57
CA ARG A 152 -1.33 -29.19 7.75
C ARG A 152 -0.78 -28.14 6.78
N SER A 153 -1.62 -27.81 5.80
CA SER A 153 -1.45 -26.84 4.69
C SER A 153 -0.24 -27.10 3.77
N PRO A 154 -0.44 -27.72 2.59
CA PRO A 154 0.61 -27.90 1.58
C PRO A 154 1.02 -26.61 0.86
N TRP A 155 0.30 -25.50 1.07
CA TRP A 155 0.54 -24.27 0.34
C TRP A 155 1.86 -23.63 0.74
N THR A 156 2.74 -23.41 -0.23
CA THR A 156 3.97 -22.64 -0.07
C THR A 156 3.86 -21.36 -0.91
N PRO A 157 4.42 -20.21 -0.45
CA PRO A 157 4.43 -18.98 -1.26
C PRO A 157 5.05 -19.16 -2.65
N ALA A 158 5.91 -20.16 -2.83
CA ALA A 158 6.49 -20.53 -4.11
C ALA A 158 5.44 -20.97 -5.14
N GLU A 159 4.27 -21.47 -4.72
CA GLU A 159 3.17 -21.84 -5.61
C GLU A 159 2.59 -20.64 -6.38
N LEU A 160 2.67 -19.41 -5.84
CA LEU A 160 2.27 -18.19 -6.56
C LEU A 160 3.23 -17.81 -7.69
N LEU A 161 4.47 -18.28 -7.62
CA LEU A 161 5.54 -17.97 -8.58
C LEU A 161 5.75 -19.09 -9.60
N ARG A 162 4.93 -20.15 -9.53
CA ARG A 162 4.96 -21.27 -10.46
C ARG A 162 4.54 -20.82 -11.84
N SER A 163 5.50 -20.79 -12.76
CA SER A 163 5.30 -20.40 -14.16
C SER A 163 4.43 -21.38 -14.94
N ASP A 164 4.26 -22.61 -14.44
CA ASP A 164 3.37 -23.62 -15.01
C ASP A 164 1.90 -23.45 -14.59
N LEU A 165 1.65 -22.68 -13.52
CA LEU A 165 0.31 -22.38 -13.01
C LEU A 165 -0.09 -20.91 -13.23
N THR A 166 0.86 -20.03 -13.57
CA THR A 166 0.62 -18.59 -13.66
C THR A 166 1.23 -17.98 -14.92
N TRP A 167 0.49 -17.08 -15.55
CA TRP A 167 0.92 -16.28 -16.69
C TRP A 167 1.51 -14.94 -16.22
N ILE A 168 2.46 -14.97 -15.28
CA ILE A 168 3.05 -13.75 -14.74
C ILE A 168 4.07 -13.21 -15.75
N GLN A 169 3.79 -12.02 -16.30
CA GLN A 169 4.78 -11.28 -17.06
C GLN A 169 5.87 -10.81 -16.10
N THR A 170 7.08 -11.36 -16.28
CA THR A 170 8.24 -10.91 -15.53
C THR A 170 8.92 -9.77 -16.29
N ALA A 171 9.22 -8.68 -15.59
CA ALA A 171 9.98 -7.57 -16.11
C ALA A 171 11.22 -7.37 -15.25
N ARG A 172 12.28 -6.77 -15.82
CA ARG A 172 13.42 -6.34 -15.02
C ARG A 172 12.97 -5.21 -14.10
N ALA A 173 13.18 -5.38 -12.80
CA ALA A 173 12.93 -4.33 -11.82
C ALA A 173 13.71 -3.05 -12.24
N ALA A 174 12.99 -1.93 -12.37
CA ALA A 174 13.61 -0.65 -12.68
C ALA A 174 14.54 -0.27 -11.52
N ARG A 175 15.82 -0.05 -11.83
CA ARG A 175 16.83 0.38 -10.83
C ARG A 175 16.96 1.90 -10.74
N TRP A 176 16.48 2.59 -11.77
CA TRP A 176 16.57 4.04 -11.91
C TRP A 176 15.31 4.51 -12.62
N VAL A 177 14.76 5.63 -12.15
CA VAL A 177 13.69 6.36 -12.82
C VAL A 177 14.14 7.81 -13.00
N PRO A 178 13.86 8.45 -14.14
CA PRO A 178 14.16 9.87 -14.32
C PRO A 178 13.45 10.72 -13.26
N SER A 179 14.16 11.70 -12.70
CA SER A 179 13.52 12.73 -11.88
C SER A 179 12.60 13.57 -12.75
N ILE A 180 11.41 13.87 -12.24
CA ILE A 180 10.44 14.70 -12.94
C ILE A 180 10.49 16.11 -12.34
N ILE A 181 10.65 17.11 -13.21
CA ILE A 181 10.72 18.53 -12.84
C ILE A 181 9.60 19.25 -13.58
N ASN A 182 8.94 20.18 -12.92
CA ASN A 182 8.04 21.13 -13.57
C ASN A 182 8.20 22.51 -12.95
N ASP A 183 7.95 23.53 -13.75
CA ASP A 183 8.06 24.93 -13.33
C ASP A 183 6.78 25.73 -13.60
N ARG A 184 6.58 26.76 -12.78
CA ARG A 184 5.53 27.75 -12.93
C ARG A 184 6.04 29.13 -12.61
N SER A 185 5.62 30.11 -13.39
CA SER A 185 5.88 31.52 -13.10
C SER A 185 4.66 32.18 -12.48
N ILE A 186 4.85 32.89 -11.36
CA ILE A 186 3.84 33.70 -10.67
C ILE A 186 4.45 35.09 -10.47
N ASP A 187 3.76 36.16 -10.87
CA ASP A 187 4.19 37.55 -10.67
C ASP A 187 5.66 37.84 -11.05
N ARG A 188 6.08 37.38 -12.24
CA ARG A 188 7.46 37.47 -12.78
C ARG A 188 8.55 36.72 -11.99
N ARG A 189 8.19 35.88 -11.01
CA ARG A 189 9.11 34.95 -10.35
C ARG A 189 8.87 33.53 -10.86
N GLN A 190 9.93 32.84 -11.26
CA GLN A 190 9.88 31.44 -11.70
C GLN A 190 10.13 30.52 -10.50
N PHE A 191 9.26 29.53 -10.34
CA PHE A 191 9.34 28.51 -9.31
C PHE A 191 9.57 27.16 -9.97
N VAL A 192 10.59 26.44 -9.51
CA VAL A 192 10.90 25.09 -9.96
C VAL A 192 10.52 24.14 -8.83
N ALA A 193 9.58 23.24 -9.07
CA ALA A 193 9.25 22.17 -8.14
C ALA A 193 9.90 20.87 -8.64
N VAL A 194 10.74 20.29 -7.79
CA VAL A 194 11.27 18.95 -7.97
C VAL A 194 10.46 18.02 -7.08
N VAL A 195 9.83 17.01 -7.68
CA VAL A 195 9.17 15.95 -6.91
C VAL A 195 10.03 14.70 -6.93
N SER A 196 10.26 14.20 -5.73
CA SER A 196 10.88 12.92 -5.46
C SER A 196 9.86 11.98 -4.83
N GLY A 197 10.09 10.68 -4.93
CA GLY A 197 9.10 9.73 -4.44
C GLY A 197 9.46 8.28 -4.65
N GLY A 198 8.47 7.42 -4.37
CA GLY A 198 8.61 5.99 -4.57
C GLY A 198 7.41 5.22 -4.03
N VAL A 199 7.62 3.91 -3.95
CA VAL A 199 6.69 2.96 -3.34
C VAL A 199 7.46 2.24 -2.26
N GLN A 200 6.94 2.23 -1.04
CA GLN A 200 7.51 1.53 0.09
C GLN A 200 6.46 0.59 0.68
N PHE A 201 6.87 -0.63 1.01
CA PHE A 201 6.02 -1.61 1.68
C PHE A 201 6.74 -2.11 2.92
N ASP A 202 6.16 -1.87 4.10
CA ASP A 202 6.69 -2.34 5.37
C ASP A 202 5.81 -3.44 5.94
N HIS A 203 6.27 -4.67 5.79
CA HIS A 203 5.54 -5.86 6.26
C HIS A 203 5.38 -5.93 7.79
N SER A 204 6.16 -5.15 8.56
CA SER A 204 6.04 -5.13 10.02
C SER A 204 4.73 -4.51 10.52
N GLN A 205 4.04 -3.76 9.65
CA GLN A 205 2.73 -3.17 9.94
C GLN A 205 1.57 -4.18 9.85
N ILE A 206 1.85 -5.41 9.39
CA ILE A 206 0.85 -6.47 9.27
C ILE A 206 0.67 -7.13 10.64
N PRO A 207 -0.56 -7.15 11.19
CA PRO A 207 -0.83 -7.71 12.50
C PRO A 207 -0.56 -9.21 12.54
N THR A 208 0.10 -9.64 13.61
CA THR A 208 0.16 -11.06 13.99
C THR A 208 -1.00 -11.39 14.94
N PRO A 209 -1.54 -12.64 14.90
CA PRO A 209 -2.64 -13.04 15.77
C PRO A 209 -2.39 -12.83 17.26
N ALA A 210 -1.12 -12.84 17.70
CA ALA A 210 -0.73 -12.61 19.09
C ALA A 210 -0.85 -11.14 19.54
N THR A 211 -0.83 -10.19 18.60
CA THR A 211 -0.65 -8.75 18.90
C THR A 211 -1.97 -7.97 18.84
N GLN A 212 -3.03 -8.53 18.24
CA GLN A 212 -4.28 -7.82 18.00
C GLN A 212 -5.40 -8.27 18.97
N LYS A 213 -5.78 -7.37 19.89
CA LYS A 213 -6.90 -7.58 20.84
C LYS A 213 -8.26 -7.09 20.30
N THR A 214 -8.25 -6.31 19.23
CA THR A 214 -9.44 -5.59 18.76
C THR A 214 -10.05 -6.30 17.56
N ILE A 215 -11.20 -6.93 17.79
CA ILE A 215 -12.08 -7.48 16.75
C ILE A 215 -12.93 -6.32 16.20
N ARG A 216 -12.77 -5.96 14.92
CA ARG A 216 -13.76 -5.09 14.25
C ARG A 216 -14.95 -5.94 13.81
N LYS A 217 -16.17 -5.46 14.08
CA LYS A 217 -17.39 -6.15 13.66
C LYS A 217 -17.56 -6.02 12.12
N PRO A 218 -17.98 -7.08 11.41
CA PRO A 218 -18.20 -7.05 9.95
C PRO A 218 -19.23 -6.02 9.45
N SER A 219 -20.04 -5.43 10.34
CA SER A 219 -21.15 -4.52 9.99
C SER A 219 -20.72 -3.23 9.29
N ASP A 220 -19.43 -2.89 9.29
CA ASP A 220 -18.91 -1.69 8.61
C ASP A 220 -18.49 -1.96 7.15
N LEU A 221 -18.53 -3.22 6.71
CA LEU A 221 -18.25 -3.64 5.35
C LEU A 221 -19.56 -4.05 4.68
N THR A 222 -20.30 -3.09 4.14
CA THR A 222 -21.42 -3.41 3.25
C THR A 222 -20.84 -4.11 2.01
N PRO A 223 -21.14 -5.39 1.74
CA PRO A 223 -20.74 -6.02 0.50
C PRO A 223 -21.37 -5.22 -0.64
N THR A 224 -20.59 -4.79 -1.62
CA THR A 224 -21.15 -4.25 -2.85
C THR A 224 -21.92 -5.38 -3.54
N ALA A 225 -23.24 -5.37 -3.40
CA ALA A 225 -24.12 -6.33 -4.03
C ALA A 225 -23.87 -6.31 -5.56
N GLY A 226 -23.31 -7.39 -6.09
CA GLY A 226 -23.04 -7.53 -7.52
C GLY A 226 -21.79 -8.33 -7.90
N HIS A 227 -20.84 -8.52 -6.98
CA HIS A 227 -19.67 -9.36 -7.26
C HIS A 227 -19.90 -10.80 -6.80
N VAL A 228 -19.69 -11.75 -7.72
CA VAL A 228 -19.54 -13.17 -7.40
C VAL A 228 -18.50 -13.29 -6.29
N ASN A 229 -18.84 -13.91 -5.17
CA ASN A 229 -17.89 -14.16 -4.08
C ASN A 229 -16.69 -14.91 -4.67
N TRP A 230 -15.52 -14.28 -4.68
CA TRP A 230 -14.28 -14.82 -5.25
C TRP A 230 -13.42 -15.53 -4.19
N TRP A 231 -13.96 -15.79 -3.00
CA TRP A 231 -13.28 -16.60 -1.99
C TRP A 231 -13.75 -18.05 -2.07
N TRP A 232 -12.81 -18.95 -1.84
CA TRP A 232 -13.02 -20.39 -1.72
C TRP A 232 -13.62 -20.67 -0.34
N ASP A 233 -14.83 -21.22 -0.28
CA ASP A 233 -15.34 -21.83 0.94
C ASP A 233 -14.76 -23.25 1.04
N ALA A 234 -13.81 -23.44 1.96
CA ALA A 234 -13.21 -24.74 2.22
C ALA A 234 -14.19 -25.74 2.88
N ALA A 235 -15.42 -25.34 3.20
CA ALA A 235 -16.43 -26.18 3.82
C ALA A 235 -17.36 -26.92 2.83
N SER A 236 -17.11 -26.86 1.52
CA SER A 236 -17.86 -27.63 0.53
C SER A 236 -17.11 -28.89 0.07
N ARG A 237 -17.03 -29.87 0.96
CA ARG A 237 -16.85 -31.30 0.61
C ARG A 237 -17.72 -32.17 1.50
#